data_AF-A7TA86-F1
#
_entry.id   AF-A7TA86-F1
#
_cell.length_a   1.000
_cell.length_b   1.000
_cell.length_c   1.000
_cell.angle_alpha   90.00
_cell.angle_beta   90.00
_cell.angle_gamma   90.00
#
_symmetry.space_group_name_H-M   'P 1'
#
loop_
_entity.id
_entity.type
_entity.pdbx_description
1 polymer ?
#
loop_
_entity_poly.entity_id
_entity_poly.type
_entity_poly.pdbx_seq_one_letter_code
_entity_poly.pdbx_strand_id
1 'polypeptide(L)' 'ACLTNVQGLRCDQCVSAYYWNPSGYGCSPCNCDASGSLATNCNSTGYCQCKPNIGGRRCDRCMPGSYGGPGR' A
#
# COMPACT_ATOMS: atom_id res chain seq x y z
N ALA A 1 3.14 -18.94 17.80
CA ALA A 1 2.49 -17.64 17.55
C ALA A 1 3.09 -17.04 16.28
N CYS A 2 2.29 -16.38 15.45
CA CYS A 2 2.81 -15.77 14.21
C CYS A 2 3.61 -14.48 14.49
N LEU A 3 4.45 -14.09 13.53
CA LEU A 3 5.10 -12.77 13.52
C LEU A 3 4.06 -11.65 13.45
N THR A 4 4.48 -10.44 13.79
CA THR A 4 3.62 -9.25 13.74
C THR A 4 3.03 -9.07 12.34
N ASN A 5 1.69 -8.94 12.27
CA ASN A 5 0.92 -8.77 11.03
C ASN A 5 0.98 -9.96 10.06
N VAL A 6 1.32 -11.15 10.56
CA VAL A 6 1.31 -12.41 9.81
C VAL A 6 0.20 -13.31 10.35
N GLN A 7 -0.55 -13.93 9.44
CA GLN A 7 -1.68 -14.82 9.68
C GLN A 7 -1.53 -16.13 8.89
N GLY A 8 -2.52 -17.01 9.03
CA GLY A 8 -2.55 -18.33 8.43
C GLY A 8 -2.12 -19.42 9.40
N LEU A 9 -2.53 -20.66 9.12
CA LEU A 9 -2.20 -21.84 9.93
C LEU A 9 -0.69 -22.07 10.04
N ARG A 10 0.08 -21.66 9.04
CA ARG A 10 1.54 -21.78 9.00
C ARG A 10 2.26 -20.44 9.11
N CYS A 11 1.54 -19.35 9.40
CA CYS A 11 2.09 -18.01 9.46
C CYS A 11 2.84 -17.59 8.17
N ASP A 12 2.26 -17.93 7.02
CA ASP A 12 2.83 -17.67 5.68
C ASP A 12 2.07 -16.57 4.92
N GLN A 13 1.00 -16.04 5.50
CA GLN A 13 0.15 -15.03 4.86
C GLN A 13 0.21 -13.71 5.61
N CYS A 14 0.36 -12.59 4.91
CA CYS A 14 0.18 -11.28 5.55
C CYS A 14 -1.30 -11.01 5.85
N VAL A 15 -1.57 -10.25 6.91
CA VAL A 15 -2.92 -9.71 7.14
C VAL A 15 -3.29 -8.69 6.04
N SER A 16 -4.58 -8.47 5.83
CA SER A 16 -5.06 -7.54 4.79
C SER A 16 -4.46 -6.14 4.95
N ALA A 17 -4.10 -5.49 3.84
CA ALA A 17 -3.33 -4.24 3.81
C ALA A 17 -1.87 -4.34 4.31
N TYR A 18 -1.25 -5.53 4.28
CA TYR A 18 0.19 -5.72 4.53
C TYR A 18 0.84 -6.55 3.42
N TYR A 19 2.14 -6.34 3.23
CA TYR A 19 2.95 -7.05 2.25
C TYR A 19 4.21 -7.63 2.91
N TRP A 20 4.79 -8.66 2.29
CA TRP A 20 5.99 -9.32 2.80
C TRP A 20 7.18 -8.37 2.76
N ASN A 21 7.80 -8.12 3.92
CA ASN A 21 8.98 -7.29 3.99
C ASN A 21 10.25 -8.16 3.94
N PRO A 22 11.11 -8.00 2.91
CA PRO A 22 12.34 -8.77 2.79
C PRO A 22 13.37 -8.50 3.90
N SER A 23 13.18 -7.47 4.74
CA SER A 23 14.02 -7.20 5.91
C SER A 23 13.86 -8.20 7.07
N GLY A 24 12.96 -9.19 6.96
CA GLY A 24 12.87 -10.31 7.91
C GLY A 24 12.04 -10.05 9.18
N TYR A 25 11.40 -8.88 9.30
CA TYR A 25 10.56 -8.53 10.45
C TYR A 25 9.07 -8.92 10.29
N GLY A 26 8.74 -9.74 9.29
CA GLY A 26 7.37 -10.15 8.96
C GLY A 26 6.73 -9.24 7.91
N CYS A 27 5.44 -8.93 8.09
CA CYS A 27 4.69 -8.15 7.11
C CYS A 27 4.65 -6.66 7.47
N SER A 28 4.91 -5.81 6.48
CA SER A 28 4.84 -4.35 6.61
C SER A 28 3.54 -3.79 6.06
N PRO A 29 2.99 -2.74 6.67
CA PRO A 29 1.75 -2.14 6.22
C PRO A 29 1.91 -1.48 4.85
N CYS A 30 0.91 -1.67 3.99
CA CYS A 30 0.81 -1.04 2.68
C CYS A 30 0.67 0.48 2.79
N ASN A 31 -0.13 0.93 3.76
CA ASN A 31 -0.45 2.34 3.99
C ASN A 31 -1.03 3.06 2.76
N CYS A 32 -1.84 2.37 1.95
CA CYS A 32 -2.54 2.99 0.83
C CYS A 32 -3.52 4.06 1.32
N ASP A 33 -3.49 5.23 0.69
CA ASP A 33 -4.40 6.32 0.94
C ASP A 33 -5.79 5.97 0.41
N ALA A 34 -6.78 5.85 1.29
CA ALA A 34 -8.13 5.45 0.91
C ALA A 34 -8.84 6.46 -0.01
N SER A 35 -8.40 7.72 -0.03
CA SER A 35 -8.96 8.75 -0.91
C SER A 35 -8.43 8.56 -2.33
N GLY A 36 -7.14 8.25 -2.46
CA GLY A 36 -6.43 8.13 -3.73
C GLY A 36 -6.27 6.71 -4.28
N SER A 37 -6.48 5.66 -3.48
CA SER A 37 -6.34 4.26 -3.90
C SER A 37 -7.68 3.60 -4.23
N LEU A 38 -7.62 2.53 -5.04
CA LEU A 38 -8.74 1.66 -5.34
C LEU A 38 -8.98 0.61 -4.24
N ALA A 39 -7.93 0.31 -3.48
CA ALA A 39 -7.95 -0.65 -2.38
C ALA A 39 -6.95 -0.27 -1.30
N THR A 40 -7.16 -0.76 -0.08
CA THR A 40 -6.18 -0.66 1.03
C THR A 40 -5.04 -1.67 0.91
N ASN A 41 -5.20 -2.65 0.02
CA ASN A 41 -4.20 -3.66 -0.30
C ASN A 41 -3.15 -3.12 -1.28
N CYS A 42 -1.93 -3.60 -1.15
CA CYS A 42 -0.83 -3.32 -2.08
C CYS A 42 -0.31 -4.63 -2.69
N ASN A 43 0.48 -4.50 -3.75
CA ASN A 43 1.14 -5.64 -4.37
C ASN A 43 2.28 -6.20 -3.48
N SER A 44 2.93 -7.27 -3.95
CA SER A 44 4.07 -7.89 -3.26
C SER A 44 5.27 -6.96 -3.04
N THR A 45 5.38 -5.87 -3.79
CA THR A 45 6.44 -4.85 -3.61
C THR A 45 6.03 -3.69 -2.71
N GLY A 46 4.80 -3.69 -2.19
CA GLY A 46 4.29 -2.65 -1.31
C GLY A 46 3.70 -1.43 -2.03
N TYR A 47 3.39 -1.53 -3.32
CA TYR A 47 2.75 -0.48 -4.13
C TYR A 47 1.24 -0.65 -4.19
N CYS A 48 0.53 0.44 -3.91
CA CYS A 48 -0.92 0.52 -3.92
C CYS A 48 -1.47 0.69 -5.34
N GLN A 49 -2.68 0.21 -5.57
CA GLN A 49 -3.41 0.48 -6.81
C GLN A 49 -4.07 1.86 -6.73
N CYS A 50 -3.52 2.84 -7.44
CA CYS A 50 -4.02 4.22 -7.40
C CYS A 50 -5.18 4.44 -8.37
N LYS A 51 -6.08 5.35 -7.98
CA LYS A 51 -7.09 5.90 -8.87
C LYS A 51 -6.41 6.65 -10.03
N PRO A 52 -7.11 6.83 -11.17
CA PRO A 52 -6.63 7.72 -12.22
C PRO A 52 -6.22 9.06 -11.64
N ASN A 53 -5.15 9.67 -12.17
CA ASN A 53 -4.61 10.97 -11.75
C ASN A 53 -3.86 10.98 -10.41
N ILE A 54 -3.90 9.91 -9.62
CA ILE A 54 -3.18 9.79 -8.35
C ILE A 54 -1.98 8.84 -8.55
N GLY A 55 -0.84 9.19 -7.97
CA GLY A 55 0.39 8.42 -7.98
C GLY A 55 1.08 8.39 -6.62
N GLY A 56 2.31 7.88 -6.63
CA GLY A 56 3.06 7.58 -5.41
C GLY A 56 2.79 6.16 -4.90
N ARG A 57 3.71 5.62 -4.10
CA ARG A 57 3.61 4.25 -3.57
C ARG A 57 2.32 4.02 -2.77
N ARG A 58 1.85 5.06 -2.09
CA ARG A 58 0.68 5.05 -1.21
C ARG A 58 -0.54 5.70 -1.86
N CYS A 59 -0.48 6.15 -3.11
CA CYS A 59 -1.56 6.92 -3.74
C CYS A 59 -1.89 8.21 -2.98
N ASP A 60 -0.89 8.79 -2.34
CA ASP A 60 -0.96 10.01 -1.54
C ASP A 60 -0.55 11.26 -2.33
N ARG A 61 -0.15 11.09 -3.60
CA ARG A 61 0.32 12.18 -4.44
C ARG A 61 -0.53 12.35 -5.67
N CYS A 62 -0.85 13.59 -5.92
CA CYS A 62 -1.37 14.06 -7.18
C CYS A 62 -0.33 13.88 -8.29
N MET A 63 -0.66 13.17 -9.39
CA MET A 63 0.21 13.18 -10.57
C MET A 63 0.31 14.60 -11.16
N PRO A 64 1.49 14.97 -11.71
CA PRO A 64 1.66 16.27 -12.34
C PRO A 64 0.69 16.42 -13.53
N GLY A 65 -0.06 17.52 -13.55
CA GLY A 65 -1.02 17.84 -14.62
C GLY A 65 -2.45 17.31 -14.41
N SER A 66 -2.69 16.56 -13.34
CA SER A 66 -3.97 15.86 -13.15
C SER A 66 -4.98 16.59 -12.25
N TYR A 67 -4.62 17.79 -11.80
CA TYR A 67 -5.45 18.68 -11.00
C TYR A 67 -5.23 20.07 -11.56
N GLY A 68 -6.25 20.61 -12.21
CA GLY A 68 -6.32 22.03 -12.58
C GLY A 68 -6.47 22.90 -11.33
N GLY A 69 -5.46 22.91 -10.46
CA GLY A 69 -5.30 23.86 -9.38
C GLY A 69 -3.96 24.58 -9.57
N PRO A 70 -3.92 25.92 -9.59
CA PRO A 70 -2.71 26.66 -9.93
C PRO A 70 -1.59 26.31 -8.96
N GLY A 71 -0.44 25.95 -9.53
CA GLY A 71 0.82 25.92 -8.80
C GLY A 71 1.02 27.28 -8.14
N ARG A 72 1.25 27.24 -6.83
CA ARG A 72 1.55 28.42 -6.02
C ARG A 72 2.96 28.89 -6.34
#